data_AF-A0A7Y7TEN6-F1
#
_entry.id   AF-A0A7Y7TEN6-F1
#
_cell.length_a   1.000
_cell.length_b   1.000
_cell.length_c   1.000
_cell.angle_alpha   90.00
_cell.angle_beta   90.00
_cell.angle_gamma   90.00
#
_symmetry.space_group_name_H-M   'P 1'
#
loop_
_entity.id
_entity.type
_entity.pdbx_description
1 polymer ?
#
loop_
_entity_poly.entity_id
_entity_poly.type
_entity_poly.pdbx_seq_one_letter_code
_entity_poly.pdbx_strand_id
1 'polypeptide(L)'
;MNCSRKEFFSLGLFSLGESLLKVGGTARDALGTPPAAAQPEGRLAPDEQVVARVDNRQCPAKNCGCFSCVERCQTGAISVVMGTGVVIDEMLCSGCGSCEYVCPVTPKALRMEPK
;
A
#
# COMPACT_ATOMS: atom_id res chain seq x y z
N MET A 1 28.77 -24.24 42.86
CA MET A 1 28.94 -23.23 41.79
C MET A 1 27.62 -22.46 41.64
N ASN A 2 27.56 -21.22 42.11
CA ASN A 2 26.34 -20.39 42.00
C ASN A 2 26.51 -19.41 40.83
N CYS A 3 26.04 -19.79 39.64
CA CYS A 3 25.95 -18.86 38.52
C CYS A 3 24.71 -17.96 38.70
N SER A 4 24.94 -16.66 38.83
CA SER A 4 23.88 -15.65 38.95
C SER A 4 23.06 -15.57 37.66
N ARG A 5 21.75 -15.28 37.77
CA ARG A 5 20.81 -15.15 36.62
C ARG A 5 21.32 -14.20 35.53
N LYS A 6 22.16 -13.23 35.89
CA LYS A 6 22.79 -12.28 34.96
C LYS A 6 23.79 -12.96 34.01
N GLU A 7 24.51 -13.98 34.49
CA GLU A 7 25.48 -14.75 33.70
C GLU A 7 24.77 -15.65 32.68
N PHE A 8 23.62 -16.21 33.07
CA PHE A 8 22.81 -17.05 32.17
C PHE A 8 22.26 -16.25 30.97
N PHE A 9 21.80 -15.02 31.21
CA PHE A 9 21.34 -14.15 30.12
C PHE A 9 22.49 -13.63 29.25
N SER A 10 23.65 -13.34 29.84
CA SER A 10 24.84 -12.86 29.09
C SER A 10 25.38 -13.93 28.13
N LEU A 11 25.53 -15.17 28.61
CA LEU A 11 26.00 -16.30 27.79
C LEU A 11 25.01 -16.66 26.67
N GLY A 12 23.70 -16.53 26.94
CA GLY A 12 22.65 -16.72 25.94
C GLY A 12 22.69 -15.68 24.81
N LEU A 13 22.84 -14.39 25.14
CA LEU A 13 22.97 -13.34 24.13
C LEU A 13 24.25 -13.46 23.31
N PHE A 14 25.37 -13.87 23.94
CA PHE A 14 26.65 -14.00 23.24
C PHE A 14 26.64 -15.14 22.21
N SER A 15 26.03 -16.28 22.55
CA SER A 15 25.93 -17.44 21.65
C SER A 15 24.99 -17.21 20.45
N LEU A 16 23.91 -16.45 20.65
CA LEU A 16 23.02 -16.01 19.57
C LEU A 16 23.67 -14.94 18.68
N GLY A 17 24.44 -14.01 19.27
CA GLY A 17 25.17 -12.98 18.55
C GLY A 17 26.18 -13.55 17.55
N GLU A 18 27.05 -14.47 17.98
CA GLU A 18 28.04 -15.08 17.08
C GLU A 18 27.39 -15.88 15.93
N SER A 19 26.24 -16.51 16.18
CA SER A 19 25.49 -17.26 15.16
C SER A 19 24.88 -16.34 14.11
N LEU A 20 24.32 -15.19 14.53
CA LEU A 20 23.75 -14.21 13.60
C LEU A 20 24.81 -13.50 12.75
N LEU A 21 25.98 -13.17 13.34
CA LEU A 21 27.07 -12.55 12.60
C LEU A 21 27.70 -13.49 11.55
N LYS A 22 27.74 -14.81 11.79
CA LYS A 22 28.25 -15.79 10.81
C LYS A 22 27.32 -16.02 9.62
N VAL A 23 26.00 -15.89 9.79
CA VAL A 23 25.02 -16.04 8.71
C VAL A 23 24.96 -14.82 7.78
N GLY A 24 25.34 -13.63 8.24
CA GLY A 24 25.29 -12.40 7.44
C GLY A 24 26.29 -12.30 6.28
N GLY A 25 27.22 -13.26 6.12
CA GLY A 25 28.33 -13.18 5.17
C GLY A 25 28.04 -13.61 3.72
N THR A 26 26.92 -14.27 3.43
CA THR A 26 26.68 -14.88 2.10
C THR A 26 25.38 -14.47 1.42
N ALA A 27 24.76 -13.35 1.82
CA ALA A 27 23.49 -12.89 1.23
C ALA A 27 23.61 -11.52 0.53
N ARG A 28 24.68 -11.28 -0.22
CA ARG A 28 24.85 -10.05 -1.04
C ARG A 28 24.63 -10.26 -2.54
N ASP A 29 24.17 -11.43 -2.98
CA ASP A 29 23.94 -11.74 -4.41
C ASP A 29 22.47 -11.92 -4.77
N ALA A 30 21.60 -11.00 -4.34
CA ALA A 30 20.21 -10.97 -4.81
C ALA A 30 19.59 -9.57 -4.90
N LEU A 31 20.40 -8.52 -5.11
CA LEU A 31 19.88 -7.30 -5.75
C LEU A 31 19.77 -7.55 -7.25
N GLY A 32 18.83 -8.43 -7.60
CA GLY A 32 18.18 -8.35 -8.90
C GLY A 32 17.47 -7.01 -8.94
N THR A 33 17.94 -6.11 -9.80
CA THR A 33 17.19 -4.95 -10.24
C THR A 33 15.77 -5.42 -10.56
N PRO A 34 14.71 -4.95 -9.90
CA PRO A 34 13.38 -5.21 -10.42
C PRO A 34 13.40 -4.60 -11.83
N PRO A 35 13.04 -5.35 -12.90
CA PRO A 35 12.73 -4.67 -14.14
C PRO A 35 11.64 -3.67 -13.76
N ALA A 36 11.92 -2.40 -13.99
CA ALA A 36 10.87 -1.41 -14.12
C ALA A 36 9.94 -2.01 -15.17
N ALA A 37 8.86 -2.62 -14.70
CA ALA A 37 7.78 -3.07 -15.53
C ALA A 37 7.23 -1.77 -16.11
N ALA A 38 7.79 -1.39 -17.25
CA ALA A 38 7.11 -0.60 -18.24
C ALA A 38 5.77 -1.30 -18.43
N GLN A 39 4.76 -0.81 -17.73
CA GLN A 39 3.41 -1.17 -18.08
C GLN A 39 3.29 -0.70 -19.53
N PRO A 40 3.01 -1.60 -20.49
CA PRO A 40 2.71 -1.16 -21.82
C PRO A 40 1.57 -0.16 -21.65
N GLU A 41 1.79 1.07 -22.10
CA GLU A 41 0.74 2.07 -22.28
C GLU A 41 -0.16 1.47 -23.36
N GLY A 42 -1.02 0.56 -22.90
CA GLY A 42 -1.96 -0.18 -23.69
C GLY A 42 -2.87 0.87 -24.26
N ARG A 43 -2.81 0.98 -25.59
CA ARG A 43 -3.76 1.69 -26.44
C ARG A 43 -5.19 1.35 -26.00
N LEU A 44 -5.72 2.13 -25.07
CA LEU A 44 -7.09 1.98 -24.58
C LEU A 44 -8.01 2.55 -25.65
N ALA A 45 -8.93 1.73 -26.12
CA ALA A 45 -9.99 2.14 -27.02
C ALA A 45 -10.76 3.34 -26.40
N PRO A 46 -11.04 4.40 -27.18
CA PRO A 46 -11.48 5.67 -26.62
C PRO A 46 -12.95 5.78 -26.13
N ASP A 47 -13.80 4.75 -26.17
CA ASP A 47 -15.25 4.97 -25.95
C ASP A 47 -15.94 4.28 -24.75
N GLU A 48 -15.22 3.57 -23.87
CA GLU A 48 -15.81 3.01 -22.64
C GLU A 48 -14.94 3.30 -21.40
N GLN A 49 -14.70 4.58 -21.13
CA GLN A 49 -13.90 5.05 -20.00
C GLN A 49 -14.70 4.97 -18.70
N VAL A 50 -14.38 3.99 -17.86
CA VAL A 50 -14.95 3.84 -16.52
C VAL A 50 -14.08 4.61 -15.51
N VAL A 51 -14.68 5.50 -14.73
CA VAL A 51 -14.00 6.34 -13.74
C VAL A 51 -14.52 6.07 -12.33
N ALA A 52 -13.65 6.25 -11.34
CA ALA A 52 -14.04 6.13 -9.94
C ALA A 52 -14.81 7.38 -9.49
N ARG A 53 -15.92 7.16 -8.78
CA ARG A 53 -16.78 8.18 -8.18
C ARG A 53 -16.89 7.93 -6.68
N VAL A 54 -16.81 9.00 -5.89
CA VAL A 54 -16.84 8.91 -4.42
C VAL A 54 -17.94 9.79 -3.85
N ASP A 55 -18.74 9.22 -2.95
CA ASP A 55 -19.65 9.96 -2.08
C ASP A 55 -18.96 10.30 -0.76
N ASN A 56 -18.44 11.52 -0.68
CA ASN A 56 -17.76 12.04 0.51
C ASN A 56 -18.69 12.24 1.72
N ARG A 57 -20.01 12.10 1.58
CA ARG A 57 -20.93 12.08 2.74
C ARG A 57 -20.83 10.77 3.51
N GLN A 58 -20.50 9.68 2.81
CA GLN A 58 -20.38 8.34 3.37
C GLN A 58 -18.90 7.94 3.58
N CYS A 59 -17.96 8.67 2.97
CA CYS A 59 -16.54 8.38 3.08
C CYS A 59 -15.96 8.83 4.44
N PRO A 60 -15.39 7.90 5.24
CA PRO A 60 -14.77 8.25 6.52
C PRO A 60 -13.47 9.05 6.36
N ALA A 61 -12.91 9.15 5.15
CA ALA A 61 -11.78 10.04 4.87
C ALA A 61 -12.07 11.50 5.23
N LYS A 62 -13.33 11.94 5.12
CA LYS A 62 -13.72 13.32 5.42
C LYS A 62 -13.59 13.67 6.91
N ASN A 63 -13.90 12.73 7.81
CA ASN A 63 -14.02 13.00 9.26
C ASN A 63 -13.02 12.21 10.12
N CYS A 64 -12.65 11.00 9.70
CA CYS A 64 -11.87 10.05 10.50
C CYS A 64 -10.52 9.68 9.88
N GLY A 65 -10.20 10.18 8.66
CA GLY A 65 -8.90 9.95 8.03
C GLY A 65 -8.67 8.53 7.51
N CYS A 66 -9.59 7.99 6.71
CA CYS A 66 -9.36 6.76 5.94
C CYS A 66 -8.55 7.04 4.65
N PHE A 67 -7.52 6.24 4.39
CA PHE A 67 -6.62 6.41 3.24
C PHE A 67 -6.47 5.15 2.36
N SER A 68 -7.26 4.08 2.60
CA SER A 68 -7.10 2.78 1.92
C SER A 68 -7.15 2.87 0.39
N CYS A 69 -7.99 3.77 -0.15
CA CYS A 69 -8.09 3.97 -1.59
C CYS A 69 -6.86 4.67 -2.18
N VAL A 70 -6.25 5.61 -1.44
CA VAL A 70 -5.04 6.34 -1.84
C VAL A 70 -3.86 5.38 -1.95
N GLU A 71 -3.64 4.57 -0.91
CA GLU A 71 -2.52 3.61 -0.84
C GLU A 71 -2.57 2.57 -1.96
N ARG A 72 -3.77 2.22 -2.45
CA ARG A 72 -3.94 1.23 -3.50
C ARG A 72 -3.89 1.80 -4.92
N CYS A 73 -4.02 3.11 -5.07
CA CYS A 73 -4.05 3.77 -6.36
C CYS A 73 -2.65 3.81 -6.98
N GLN A 74 -2.43 2.99 -8.00
CA GLN A 74 -1.12 2.90 -8.68
C GLN A 74 -0.82 4.12 -9.56
N THR A 75 -1.86 4.75 -10.11
CA THR A 75 -1.71 5.94 -10.98
C THR A 75 -1.62 7.25 -10.20
N GLY A 76 -1.83 7.22 -8.88
CA GLY A 76 -1.87 8.44 -8.07
C GLY A 76 -3.08 9.35 -8.33
N ALA A 77 -4.15 8.83 -8.96
CA ALA A 77 -5.36 9.59 -9.27
C ALA A 77 -6.18 10.04 -8.06
N ILE A 78 -5.89 9.54 -6.85
CA ILE A 78 -6.71 9.77 -5.66
C ILE A 78 -5.92 10.59 -4.64
N SER A 79 -6.52 11.67 -4.16
CA SER A 79 -5.98 12.54 -3.11
C SER A 79 -7.00 12.76 -2.00
N VAL A 80 -6.56 13.17 -0.81
CA VAL A 80 -7.44 13.51 0.33
C VAL A 80 -7.23 14.96 0.72
N VAL A 81 -8.32 15.72 0.72
CA VAL A 81 -8.35 17.13 1.10
C VAL A 81 -9.12 17.26 2.40
N MET A 82 -8.48 17.81 3.43
CA MET A 82 -9.09 18.00 4.75
C MET A 82 -10.35 18.86 4.66
N GLY A 83 -11.44 18.39 5.26
CA GLY A 83 -12.76 19.05 5.21
C GLY A 83 -13.61 18.71 3.98
N THR A 84 -12.99 18.29 2.87
CA THR A 84 -13.69 17.88 1.64
C THR A 84 -13.86 16.37 1.56
N GLY A 85 -12.81 15.61 1.87
CA GLY A 85 -12.75 14.16 1.72
C GLY A 85 -11.84 13.74 0.57
N VAL A 86 -12.19 12.66 -0.11
CA VAL A 86 -11.44 12.10 -1.24
C VAL A 86 -11.74 12.90 -2.51
N VAL A 87 -10.72 13.21 -3.30
CA VAL A 87 -10.81 13.84 -4.62
C VAL A 87 -10.14 12.92 -5.64
N ILE A 88 -10.81 12.70 -6.77
CA ILE A 88 -10.37 11.79 -7.83
C ILE A 88 -10.10 12.62 -9.09
N ASP A 89 -8.89 12.50 -9.62
CA ASP A 89 -8.51 13.02 -10.93
C ASP A 89 -8.90 12.01 -12.01
N GLU A 90 -9.92 12.36 -12.80
CA GLU A 90 -10.42 11.52 -13.90
C GLU A 90 -9.40 11.30 -15.00
N MET A 91 -8.47 12.24 -15.21
CA MET A 91 -7.46 12.14 -16.27
C MET A 91 -6.39 11.09 -15.95
N LEU A 92 -6.14 10.87 -14.65
CA LEU A 92 -5.19 9.86 -14.16
C LEU A 92 -5.87 8.54 -13.78
N CYS A 93 -7.20 8.51 -13.72
CA CYS A 93 -7.95 7.33 -13.33
C CYS A 93 -7.97 6.29 -14.46
N SER A 94 -7.30 5.15 -14.25
CA SER A 94 -7.28 4.05 -15.23
C SER A 94 -8.52 3.15 -15.21
N GLY A 95 -9.49 3.41 -14.32
CA GLY A 95 -10.68 2.56 -14.20
C GLY A 95 -10.44 1.19 -13.56
N CYS A 96 -9.28 0.93 -12.95
CA CYS A 96 -8.90 -0.41 -12.47
C CYS A 96 -9.75 -0.99 -11.31
N GLY A 97 -10.63 -0.22 -10.68
CA GLY A 97 -11.55 -0.70 -9.63
C GLY A 97 -10.93 -1.07 -8.27
N SER A 98 -9.60 -0.97 -8.12
CA SER A 98 -8.93 -1.38 -6.87
C SER A 98 -9.39 -0.58 -5.64
N CYS A 99 -9.70 0.71 -5.82
CA CYS A 99 -10.21 1.59 -4.77
C CYS A 99 -11.62 1.17 -4.29
N GLU A 100 -12.48 0.68 -5.18
CA GLU A 100 -13.81 0.18 -4.82
C GLU A 100 -13.68 -1.13 -4.03
N TYR A 101 -12.75 -2.01 -4.42
CA TYR A 101 -12.54 -3.28 -3.74
C TYR A 101 -12.08 -3.11 -2.28
N VAL A 102 -11.13 -2.22 -2.03
CA VAL A 102 -10.55 -2.01 -0.68
C VAL A 102 -11.38 -1.12 0.23
N CYS A 103 -12.49 -0.55 -0.26
CA CYS A 103 -13.33 0.36 0.51
C CYS A 103 -13.96 -0.38 1.72
N PRO A 104 -13.62 -0.02 2.97
CA PRO A 104 -14.05 -0.79 4.15
C PRO A 104 -15.49 -0.49 4.58
N VAL A 105 -16.14 0.52 3.98
CA VAL A 105 -17.49 0.92 4.35
C VAL A 105 -18.56 0.15 3.58
N THR A 106 -19.67 -0.14 4.26
CA THR A 106 -20.86 -0.76 3.70
C THR A 106 -22.06 0.16 3.97
N PRO A 107 -22.75 0.69 2.93
CA PRO A 107 -22.43 0.54 1.51
C PRO A 107 -21.12 1.23 1.13
N LYS A 108 -20.51 0.79 0.02
CA LYS A 108 -19.27 1.37 -0.48
C LYS A 108 -19.50 2.83 -0.85
N ALA A 109 -18.68 3.72 -0.28
CA ALA A 109 -18.68 5.13 -0.60
C ALA A 109 -18.02 5.43 -1.96
N LEU A 110 -17.26 4.47 -2.51
CA LEU A 110 -16.59 4.60 -3.80
C LEU A 110 -17.14 3.54 -4.76
N ARG A 111 -17.44 3.95 -6.00
CA ARG A 111 -17.99 3.09 -7.06
C ARG A 111 -17.36 3.43 -8.40
N MET A 112 -17.28 2.44 -9.29
CA MET A 112 -16.88 2.64 -10.67
C MET A 112 -18.09 2.95 -11.54
N GLU A 113 -18.04 4.06 -12.29
CA GLU A 113 -19.12 4.50 -13.18
C GLU A 113 -18.57 4.79 -14.58
N PRO A 114 -19.29 4.42 -15.66
CA PRO A 114 -18.93 4.85 -17.01
C PRO A 114 -19.05 6.39 -17.13
N LYS A 115 -18.12 6.99 -17.85
CA LYS A 115 -18.05 8.44 -18.09
C LYS A 115 -19.13 8.93 -19.07
#